data_AF-A0AA39MX78-F1
#
_entry.id   AF-A0AA39MX78-F1
#
_cell.length_a   1.000
_cell.length_b   1.000
_cell.length_c   1.000
_cell.angle_alpha   90.00
_cell.angle_beta   90.00
_cell.angle_gamma   90.00
#
_symmetry.space_group_name_H-M   'P 1'
#
loop_
_entity.id
_entity.type
_entity.pdbx_description
1 polymer ?
#
loop_
_entity_poly.entity_id
_entity_poly.type
_entity_poly.pdbx_seq_one_letter_code
_entity_poly.pdbx_strand_id
1 'polypeptide(L)'
;MGGTYNYTLRRVALYALLWPIAVILLGLTAYRIHFTKSQGVGYQPIIVELLVSSIFTVLWVPMLMIFAERASSSRDNANTARRHPKHLPFELLGLAILWLFWLVGAVYTINRILPGHNWCAFSGKQCNIMTAILAFAWIGWSLLTLLGILALMHSAHGFASEENTSARVEKDRGVGFRDHKHGGWAASPYPASKCLADGR
;
A
#
# COMPACT_ATOMS: atom_id res chain seq x y z
N MET A 1 -4.35 13.39 -22.69
CA MET A 1 -3.58 13.31 -21.43
C MET A 1 -4.54 13.60 -20.27
N GLY A 2 -5.01 12.60 -19.52
CA GLY A 2 -6.02 12.83 -18.46
C GLY A 2 -6.37 11.62 -17.58
N GLY A 3 -5.81 10.43 -17.84
CA GLY A 3 -6.19 9.21 -17.11
C GLY A 3 -5.57 9.07 -15.73
N THR A 4 -4.34 9.52 -15.50
CA THR A 4 -3.55 9.20 -14.30
C THR A 4 -4.02 9.92 -13.02
N TYR A 5 -4.60 11.11 -13.15
CA TYR A 5 -5.10 11.90 -12.01
C TYR A 5 -6.24 11.20 -11.26
N ASN A 6 -7.08 10.47 -11.98
CA ASN A 6 -8.27 9.85 -11.42
C ASN A 6 -7.97 8.67 -10.48
N TYR A 7 -6.79 8.05 -10.58
CA TYR A 7 -6.43 6.89 -9.75
C TYR A 7 -5.84 7.30 -8.41
N THR A 8 -4.94 8.29 -8.40
CA THR A 8 -4.37 8.83 -7.17
C THR A 8 -5.46 9.48 -6.31
N LEU A 9 -6.36 10.25 -6.92
CA LEU A 9 -7.47 10.88 -6.22
C LEU A 9 -8.43 9.85 -5.59
N ARG A 10 -8.75 8.77 -6.32
CA ARG A 10 -9.55 7.66 -5.78
C ARG A 10 -8.87 6.97 -4.60
N ARG A 11 -7.55 6.75 -4.64
CA ARG A 11 -6.81 6.15 -3.51
C ARG A 11 -6.85 7.06 -2.28
N VAL A 12 -6.60 8.37 -2.45
CA VAL A 12 -6.66 9.34 -1.33
C VAL A 12 -8.06 9.39 -0.73
N ALA A 13 -9.11 9.42 -1.56
CA ALA A 13 -10.49 9.38 -1.08
C ALA A 13 -10.81 8.10 -0.29
N LEU A 14 -10.33 6.94 -0.75
CA LEU A 14 -10.52 5.67 -0.03
C LEU A 14 -9.76 5.64 1.31
N TYR A 15 -8.54 6.17 1.37
CA TYR A 15 -7.81 6.33 2.63
C TYR A 15 -8.54 7.30 3.58
N ALA A 16 -9.06 8.40 3.07
CA ALA A 16 -9.82 9.38 3.84
C ALA A 16 -11.15 8.82 4.37
N LEU A 17 -11.78 7.87 3.68
CA LEU A 17 -12.96 7.15 4.17
C LEU A 17 -12.62 6.03 5.16
N LEU A 18 -11.49 5.34 4.95
CA LEU A 18 -11.03 4.28 5.83
C LEU A 18 -10.66 4.81 7.22
N TRP A 19 -10.08 6.01 7.28
CA TRP A 19 -9.66 6.65 8.53
C TRP A 19 -10.79 6.84 9.56
N PRO A 20 -11.91 7.53 9.25
CA PRO A 20 -13.01 7.69 10.20
C PRO A 20 -13.67 6.36 10.56
N ILE A 21 -13.73 5.39 9.64
CA ILE A 21 -14.24 4.04 9.94
C ILE A 21 -13.38 3.36 11.02
N ALA A 22 -12.06 3.45 10.90
CA ALA A 22 -11.14 2.92 11.91
C ALA A 22 -11.30 3.64 13.26
N VAL A 23 -11.47 4.97 13.26
CA VAL A 23 -11.72 5.76 14.48
C VAL A 23 -13.05 5.38 15.15
N ILE A 24 -14.12 5.20 14.37
CA ILE A 24 -15.42 4.77 14.86
C ILE A 24 -15.32 3.38 15.50
N LEU A 25 -14.60 2.45 14.85
CA LEU A 25 -14.41 1.08 15.35
C LEU A 25 -13.58 1.07 16.64
N LEU A 26 -12.57 1.94 16.74
CA LEU A 26 -11.78 2.15 17.96
C LEU A 26 -12.66 2.69 19.10
N GLY A 27 -13.54 3.65 18.83
CA GLY A 27 -14.50 4.18 19.80
C GLY A 27 -15.50 3.13 20.28
N LEU A 28 -16.08 2.34 19.37
CA LEU A 28 -17.03 1.28 19.69
C LEU A 28 -16.39 0.17 20.53
N THR A 29 -15.16 -0.24 20.21
CA THR A 29 -14.42 -1.25 20.99
C THR A 29 -14.03 -0.74 22.36
N ALA A 30 -13.57 0.51 22.49
CA ALA A 30 -13.26 1.14 23.78
C ALA A 30 -14.51 1.26 24.68
N TYR A 31 -15.64 1.68 24.10
CA TYR A 31 -16.92 1.74 24.82
C TYR A 31 -17.33 0.38 25.39
N ARG A 32 -17.16 -0.69 24.60
CA ARG A 32 -17.45 -2.06 25.05
C ARG A 32 -16.56 -2.49 26.21
N ILE A 33 -15.26 -2.19 26.15
CA ILE A 33 -14.31 -2.53 27.22
C ILE A 33 -14.69 -1.83 28.53
N HIS A 34 -15.05 -0.55 28.47
CA HIS A 34 -15.50 0.19 29.65
C HIS A 34 -16.73 -0.46 30.28
N PHE A 35 -17.69 -0.89 29.46
CA PHE A 35 -18.88 -1.59 29.93
C PHE A 35 -18.55 -2.97 30.54
N THR A 36 -17.67 -3.74 29.90
CA THR A 36 -17.26 -5.07 30.40
C THR A 36 -16.54 -4.97 31.74
N LYS A 37 -15.70 -3.96 31.94
CA LYS A 37 -15.02 -3.71 33.23
C LYS A 37 -16.01 -3.51 34.38
N SER A 38 -17.14 -2.85 34.12
CA SER A 38 -18.18 -2.61 35.14
C SER A 38 -18.93 -3.87 35.57
N GLN A 39 -18.96 -4.92 34.73
CA GLN A 39 -19.74 -6.13 34.97
C GLN A 39 -18.91 -7.29 35.55
N GLY A 40 -17.59 -7.14 35.72
CA GLY A 40 -16.73 -8.17 36.30
C GLY A 40 -16.57 -9.45 35.47
N VAL A 41 -17.18 -9.51 34.28
CA VAL A 41 -17.00 -10.59 33.31
C VAL A 41 -15.66 -10.39 32.60
N GLY A 42 -14.82 -11.43 32.57
CA GLY A 42 -13.47 -11.38 32.03
C GLY A 42 -13.36 -10.83 30.59
N TYR A 43 -12.16 -10.38 30.23
CA TYR A 43 -11.87 -9.80 28.92
C TYR A 43 -12.09 -10.79 27.78
N GLN A 44 -12.83 -10.36 26.75
CA GLN A 44 -12.96 -11.15 25.53
C GLN A 44 -11.80 -10.82 24.58
N PRO A 45 -10.98 -11.81 24.19
CA PRO A 45 -9.77 -11.59 23.40
C PRO A 45 -10.06 -10.94 22.03
N ILE A 46 -11.25 -11.18 21.48
CA ILE A 46 -11.69 -10.61 20.21
C ILE A 46 -11.72 -9.07 20.21
N ILE A 47 -12.09 -8.44 21.33
CA ILE A 47 -12.14 -6.97 21.40
C ILE A 47 -10.72 -6.42 21.36
N VAL A 48 -9.78 -7.10 22.00
CA VAL A 48 -8.37 -6.70 22.03
C VAL A 48 -7.78 -6.78 20.62
N GLU A 49 -8.10 -7.82 19.87
CA GLU A 49 -7.64 -7.97 18.49
C GLU A 49 -8.16 -6.86 17.55
N LEU A 50 -9.46 -6.55 17.63
CA LEU A 50 -10.08 -5.45 16.89
C LEU A 50 -9.55 -4.07 17.31
N LEU A 51 -9.21 -3.91 18.59
CA LEU A 51 -8.62 -2.69 19.12
C LEU A 51 -7.19 -2.50 18.60
N VAL A 52 -6.38 -3.56 18.59
CA VAL A 52 -5.02 -3.50 18.03
C VAL A 52 -5.05 -3.21 16.53
N SER A 53 -5.94 -3.87 15.79
CA SER A 53 -6.04 -3.64 14.34
C SER A 53 -6.52 -2.22 13.99
N SER A 54 -7.47 -1.67 14.76
CA SER A 54 -7.92 -0.28 14.57
C SER A 54 -6.84 0.74 14.93
N ILE A 55 -6.09 0.56 16.03
CA ILE A 55 -4.94 1.41 16.37
C ILE A 55 -3.91 1.39 15.23
N PHE A 56 -3.57 0.19 14.75
CA PHE A 56 -2.61 0.05 13.66
C PHE A 56 -3.10 0.77 12.40
N THR A 57 -4.39 0.65 12.07
CA THR A 57 -5.01 1.35 10.92
C THR A 57 -4.96 2.88 11.09
N VAL A 58 -5.27 3.40 12.28
CA VAL A 58 -5.26 4.84 12.57
C VAL A 58 -3.85 5.43 12.45
N LEU A 59 -2.82 4.69 12.86
CA LEU A 59 -1.43 5.13 12.71
C LEU A 59 -0.91 4.97 11.28
N TRP A 60 -1.33 3.90 10.60
CA TRP A 60 -0.84 3.56 9.26
C TRP A 60 -1.40 4.49 8.17
N VAL A 61 -2.68 4.88 8.25
CA VAL A 61 -3.33 5.69 7.20
C VAL A 61 -2.68 7.08 7.01
N PRO A 62 -2.42 7.89 8.06
CA PRO A 62 -1.71 9.16 7.92
C PRO A 62 -0.28 8.98 7.38
N MET A 63 0.40 7.91 7.81
CA MET A 63 1.74 7.57 7.32
C MET A 63 1.72 7.37 5.80
N LEU A 64 0.74 6.60 5.28
CA LEU A 64 0.56 6.39 3.84
C LEU A 64 0.17 7.66 3.09
N MET A 65 -0.71 8.51 3.67
CA MET A 65 -1.08 9.79 3.05
C MET A 65 0.15 10.70 2.85
N ILE A 66 0.99 10.85 3.87
CA ILE A 66 2.21 11.66 3.78
C ILE A 66 3.16 11.10 2.72
N PHE A 67 3.31 9.78 2.63
CA PHE A 67 4.13 9.16 1.59
C PHE A 67 3.56 9.36 0.19
N ALA A 68 2.24 9.31 0.03
CA ALA A 68 1.57 9.54 -1.25
C ALA A 68 1.77 10.98 -1.74
N GLU A 69 1.71 11.98 -0.85
CA GLU A 69 1.95 13.39 -1.18
C GLU A 69 3.42 13.66 -1.54
N ARG A 70 4.37 13.08 -0.80
CA ARG A 70 5.79 13.22 -1.14
C ARG A 70 6.12 12.60 -2.51
N ALA A 71 5.44 11.51 -2.86
CA ALA A 71 5.59 10.88 -4.17
C ALA A 71 5.03 11.73 -5.32
N SER A 72 3.98 12.53 -5.09
CA SER A 72 3.42 13.43 -6.11
C SER A 72 4.27 14.70 -6.27
N SER A 73 4.77 15.29 -5.19
CA SER A 73 5.54 16.54 -5.22
C SER A 73 6.92 16.41 -5.91
N SER A 74 7.52 15.21 -5.88
CA SER A 74 8.82 14.97 -6.52
C SER A 74 8.79 14.87 -8.06
N ARG A 75 7.60 14.92 -8.69
CA ARG A 75 7.42 14.74 -10.15
C ARG A 75 7.63 16.02 -10.98
N ASP A 76 7.66 17.20 -10.38
CA ASP A 76 7.81 18.46 -11.12
C ASP A 76 9.27 18.72 -11.57
N ASN A 77 10.26 17.99 -11.02
CA ASN A 77 11.66 18.03 -11.49
C ASN A 77 11.95 16.89 -12.47
N ALA A 78 11.37 16.99 -13.67
CA ALA A 78 11.23 15.94 -14.68
C ALA A 78 12.51 15.34 -15.33
N ASN A 79 13.73 15.64 -14.85
CA ASN A 79 14.95 15.16 -15.53
C ASN A 79 15.74 14.06 -14.80
N THR A 80 15.35 13.63 -13.59
CA THR A 80 16.04 12.50 -12.92
C THR A 80 15.19 11.23 -13.00
N ALA A 81 15.24 10.67 -14.20
CA ALA A 81 14.68 9.40 -14.59
C ALA A 81 14.94 8.24 -13.59
N ARG A 82 13.91 7.40 -13.40
CA ARG A 82 14.01 5.94 -13.15
C ARG A 82 14.62 5.48 -11.82
N ARG A 83 14.35 6.13 -10.69
CA ARG A 83 14.44 5.41 -9.41
C ARG A 83 13.08 4.83 -9.09
N HIS A 84 12.95 3.52 -9.34
CA HIS A 84 11.95 2.66 -8.73
C HIS A 84 11.66 3.11 -7.31
N PRO A 85 10.41 3.45 -6.95
CA PRO A 85 10.09 3.78 -5.58
C PRO A 85 10.27 2.50 -4.76
N LYS A 86 11.43 2.36 -4.11
CA LYS A 86 11.77 1.27 -3.18
C LYS A 86 10.76 1.09 -2.04
N HIS A 87 9.76 1.98 -1.94
CA HIS A 87 8.71 1.99 -0.93
C HIS A 87 7.41 1.28 -1.36
N LEU A 88 7.22 0.93 -2.64
CA LEU A 88 6.06 0.15 -3.11
C LEU A 88 5.87 -1.19 -2.39
N PRO A 89 6.92 -2.04 -2.17
CA PRO A 89 6.72 -3.31 -1.48
C PRO A 89 6.34 -3.11 -0.01
N PHE A 90 6.80 -2.05 0.64
CA PHE A 90 6.47 -1.75 2.03
C PHE A 90 5.01 -1.28 2.17
N GLU A 91 4.52 -0.46 1.23
CA GLU A 91 3.11 -0.08 1.18
C GLU A 91 2.21 -1.31 0.99
N LEU A 92 2.57 -2.19 0.05
CA LEU A 92 1.77 -3.40 -0.24
C LEU A 92 1.80 -4.40 0.93
N LEU A 93 2.96 -4.56 1.59
CA LEU A 93 3.09 -5.42 2.76
C LEU A 93 2.24 -4.91 3.92
N GLY A 94 2.27 -3.60 4.20
CA GLY A 94 1.42 -3.00 5.23
C GLY A 94 -0.07 -3.17 4.95
N LEU A 95 -0.48 -2.94 3.69
CA LEU A 95 -1.85 -3.20 3.25
C LEU A 95 -2.24 -4.68 3.40
N ALA A 96 -1.35 -5.62 3.09
CA ALA A 96 -1.61 -7.05 3.24
C ALA A 96 -1.76 -7.47 4.72
N ILE A 97 -0.92 -6.92 5.61
CA ILE A 97 -1.02 -7.15 7.05
C ILE A 97 -2.35 -6.60 7.57
N LEU A 98 -2.67 -5.33 7.26
CA LEU A 98 -3.96 -4.73 7.62
C LEU A 98 -5.13 -5.55 7.09
N TRP A 99 -5.05 -5.99 5.83
CA TRP A 99 -6.07 -6.82 5.21
C TRP A 99 -6.33 -8.11 5.99
N LEU A 100 -5.27 -8.80 6.42
CA LEU A 100 -5.39 -10.01 7.24
C LEU A 100 -6.00 -9.72 8.61
N PHE A 101 -5.52 -8.68 9.31
CA PHE A 101 -6.05 -8.30 10.63
C PHE A 101 -7.55 -7.99 10.58
N TRP A 102 -8.01 -7.29 9.54
CA TRP A 102 -9.43 -7.00 9.36
C TRP A 102 -10.25 -8.24 9.00
N LEU A 103 -9.72 -9.14 8.15
CA LEU A 103 -10.39 -10.40 7.80
C LEU A 103 -10.52 -11.35 8.99
N VAL A 104 -9.45 -11.54 9.77
CA VAL A 104 -9.48 -12.42 10.95
C VAL A 104 -10.47 -11.89 11.99
N GLY A 105 -10.47 -10.58 12.24
CA GLY A 105 -11.45 -9.94 13.12
C GLY A 105 -12.90 -10.14 12.65
N ALA A 106 -13.18 -10.04 11.36
CA ALA A 106 -14.51 -10.27 10.78
C ALA A 106 -14.94 -11.75 10.88
N VAL A 107 -14.07 -12.70 10.51
CA VAL A 107 -14.38 -14.13 10.55
C VAL A 107 -14.59 -14.61 11.99
N TYR A 108 -13.74 -14.16 12.92
CA TYR A 108 -13.84 -14.58 14.31
C TYR A 108 -15.12 -14.05 14.99
N THR A 109 -15.51 -12.80 14.69
CA THR A 109 -16.78 -12.25 15.19
C THR A 109 -17.99 -13.03 14.66
N ILE A 110 -18.00 -13.42 13.39
CA ILE A 110 -19.04 -14.27 12.79
C ILE A 110 -19.11 -15.62 13.51
N ASN A 111 -17.98 -16.29 13.71
CA ASN A 111 -17.94 -17.62 14.33
C ASN A 111 -18.42 -17.61 15.79
N ARG A 112 -18.41 -16.46 16.48
CA ARG A 112 -19.00 -16.34 17.82
C ARG A 112 -20.49 -16.03 17.80
N ILE A 113 -21.00 -15.44 16.73
CA ILE A 113 -22.41 -15.08 16.57
C ILE A 113 -23.23 -16.27 16.06
N LEU A 114 -22.70 -17.05 15.11
CA LEU A 114 -23.44 -18.15 14.46
C LEU A 114 -23.83 -19.33 15.38
N PRO A 115 -23.00 -19.81 16.32
CA PRO A 115 -23.36 -20.96 17.16
C PRO A 115 -24.21 -20.60 18.39
N GLY A 116 -24.58 -19.33 18.57
CA GLY A 116 -25.27 -18.84 19.77
C GLY A 116 -26.64 -18.25 19.47
N HIS A 117 -27.61 -19.06 19.05
CA HIS A 117 -29.01 -18.67 18.74
C HIS A 117 -29.72 -17.94 19.90
N ASN A 118 -29.14 -17.89 21.10
CA ASN A 118 -29.76 -17.35 22.31
C ASN A 118 -29.09 -16.08 22.86
N TRP A 119 -27.97 -15.61 22.30
CA TRP A 119 -27.20 -14.51 22.92
C TRP A 119 -27.85 -13.13 22.72
N CYS A 120 -28.63 -12.96 21.65
CA CYS A 120 -29.38 -11.73 21.38
C CYS A 120 -30.82 -11.73 21.93
N ALA A 121 -31.30 -12.84 22.50
CA ALA A 121 -32.67 -12.94 23.00
C ALA A 121 -32.90 -12.14 24.30
N PHE A 122 -31.86 -11.94 25.13
CA PHE A 122 -31.99 -11.32 26.45
C PHE A 122 -31.41 -9.90 26.57
N SER A 123 -30.62 -9.41 25.59
CA SER A 123 -29.93 -8.12 25.72
C SER A 123 -29.88 -7.35 24.40
N GLY A 124 -31.01 -6.74 24.02
CA GLY A 124 -31.17 -6.07 22.72
C GLY A 124 -30.19 -4.93 22.44
N LYS A 125 -29.72 -4.21 23.47
CA LYS A 125 -28.77 -3.08 23.28
C LYS A 125 -27.34 -3.52 22.99
N GLN A 126 -26.86 -4.60 23.61
CA GLN A 126 -25.50 -5.11 23.40
C GLN A 126 -25.35 -5.83 22.06
N CYS A 127 -26.41 -6.52 21.63
CA CYS A 127 -26.46 -7.18 20.32
C CYS A 127 -26.26 -6.16 19.18
N ASN A 128 -26.96 -5.03 19.22
CA ASN A 128 -26.87 -3.99 18.20
C ASN A 128 -25.45 -3.44 18.02
N ILE A 129 -24.71 -3.23 19.12
CA ILE A 129 -23.33 -2.73 19.08
C ILE A 129 -22.41 -3.76 18.42
N MET A 130 -22.57 -5.05 18.74
CA MET A 130 -21.74 -6.10 18.16
C MET A 130 -22.00 -6.27 16.67
N THR A 131 -23.27 -6.18 16.25
CA THR A 131 -23.64 -6.16 14.83
C THR A 131 -23.09 -4.94 14.11
N ALA A 132 -23.08 -3.77 14.75
CA ALA A 132 -22.47 -2.57 14.17
C ALA A 132 -20.95 -2.75 13.97
N ILE A 133 -20.23 -3.29 14.95
CA ILE A 133 -18.80 -3.60 14.84
C ILE A 133 -18.55 -4.56 13.67
N LEU A 134 -19.37 -5.60 13.53
CA LEU A 134 -19.27 -6.55 12.42
C LEU A 134 -19.48 -5.87 11.06
N ALA A 135 -20.50 -5.00 10.94
CA ALA A 135 -20.76 -4.27 9.71
C ALA A 135 -19.58 -3.36 9.33
N PHE A 136 -19.04 -2.60 10.29
CA PHE A 136 -17.87 -1.76 10.04
C PHE A 136 -16.62 -2.58 9.71
N ALA A 137 -16.42 -3.75 10.30
CA ALA A 137 -15.33 -4.66 9.96
C ALA A 137 -15.39 -5.12 8.49
N TRP A 138 -16.57 -5.50 8.02
CA TRP A 138 -16.78 -5.88 6.61
C TRP A 138 -16.58 -4.72 5.64
N ILE A 139 -17.06 -3.52 6.00
CA ILE A 139 -16.86 -2.32 5.18
C ILE A 139 -15.37 -1.98 5.11
N GLY A 140 -14.65 -1.98 6.23
CA GLY A 140 -13.21 -1.70 6.23
C GLY A 140 -12.40 -2.74 5.48
N TRP A 141 -12.74 -4.02 5.60
CA TRP A 141 -12.12 -5.09 4.79
C TRP A 141 -12.37 -4.88 3.28
N SER A 142 -13.60 -4.53 2.89
CA SER A 142 -13.96 -4.27 1.49
C SER A 142 -13.28 -3.01 0.92
N LEU A 143 -13.07 -1.99 1.75
CA LEU A 143 -12.27 -0.84 1.36
C LEU A 143 -10.80 -1.24 1.16
N LEU A 144 -10.22 -2.02 2.08
CA LEU A 144 -8.86 -2.51 1.96
C LEU A 144 -8.63 -3.38 0.72
N THR A 145 -9.57 -4.26 0.36
CA THR A 145 -9.49 -5.04 -0.90
C THR A 145 -9.46 -4.12 -2.11
N LEU A 146 -10.35 -3.13 -2.16
CA LEU A 146 -10.42 -2.17 -3.26
C LEU A 146 -9.13 -1.35 -3.37
N LEU A 147 -8.58 -0.88 -2.25
CA LEU A 147 -7.28 -0.21 -2.19
C LEU A 147 -6.14 -1.10 -2.69
N GLY A 148 -6.13 -2.38 -2.27
CA GLY A 148 -5.15 -3.36 -2.71
C GLY A 148 -5.18 -3.58 -4.22
N ILE A 149 -6.37 -3.72 -4.82
CA ILE A 149 -6.54 -3.87 -6.27
C ILE A 149 -6.01 -2.63 -7.02
N LEU A 150 -6.34 -1.43 -6.54
CA LEU A 150 -5.84 -0.19 -7.15
C LEU A 150 -4.31 -0.06 -7.05
N ALA A 151 -3.71 -0.49 -5.94
CA ALA A 151 -2.27 -0.53 -5.77
C ALA A 151 -1.60 -1.53 -6.73
N LEU A 152 -2.18 -2.73 -6.88
CA LEU A 152 -1.70 -3.76 -7.81
C LEU A 152 -1.79 -3.31 -9.27
N MET A 153 -2.90 -2.68 -9.67
CA MET A 153 -3.06 -2.11 -11.00
C MET A 153 -1.97 -1.08 -11.32
N HIS A 154 -1.65 -0.20 -10.36
CA HIS A 154 -0.60 0.79 -10.55
C HIS A 154 0.78 0.13 -10.76
N SER A 155 1.08 -0.90 -9.98
CA SER A 155 2.32 -1.67 -10.11
C SER A 155 2.43 -2.39 -11.47
N ALA A 156 1.34 -3.02 -11.93
CA ALA A 156 1.31 -3.72 -13.21
C ALA A 156 1.57 -2.78 -14.40
N HIS A 157 1.01 -1.57 -14.39
CA HIS A 157 1.30 -0.55 -15.40
C HIS A 157 2.78 -0.13 -15.41
N GLY A 158 3.42 -0.09 -14.23
CA GLY A 158 4.84 0.19 -14.12
C GLY A 158 5.70 -0.88 -14.80
N PHE A 159 5.44 -2.15 -14.50
CA PHE A 159 6.18 -3.28 -15.07
C PHE A 159 6.06 -3.37 -16.60
N ALA A 160 4.86 -3.18 -17.14
CA ALA A 160 4.64 -3.20 -18.60
C ALA A 160 5.42 -2.09 -19.33
N SER A 161 5.65 -0.94 -18.68
CA SER A 161 6.43 0.15 -19.25
C SER A 161 7.94 -0.16 -19.30
N GLU A 162 8.46 -0.93 -18.33
CA GLU A 162 9.87 -1.32 -18.31
C GLU A 162 10.19 -2.35 -19.39
N GLU A 163 9.32 -3.33 -19.60
CA GLU A 163 9.50 -4.34 -20.65
C GLU A 163 9.60 -3.69 -22.03
N ASN A 164 8.69 -2.77 -22.34
CA ASN A 164 8.72 -1.99 -23.59
C ASN A 164 10.00 -1.14 -23.73
N THR A 165 10.53 -0.62 -22.63
CA THR A 165 11.76 0.17 -22.64
C THR A 165 12.98 -0.71 -22.91
N SER A 166 13.06 -1.88 -22.26
CA SER A 166 14.12 -2.86 -22.47
C SER A 166 14.13 -3.40 -23.90
N ALA A 167 12.96 -3.71 -24.45
CA ALA A 167 12.82 -4.15 -25.85
C ALA A 167 13.28 -3.05 -26.84
N ARG A 168 13.05 -1.77 -26.52
CA ARG A 168 13.50 -0.64 -27.34
C ARG A 168 15.03 -0.46 -27.30
N VAL A 169 15.64 -0.55 -26.12
CA VAL A 169 17.09 -0.44 -25.95
C VAL A 169 17.84 -1.57 -26.67
N GLU A 170 17.30 -2.80 -26.64
CA GLU A 170 17.86 -3.94 -27.37
C GLU A 170 17.84 -3.68 -28.89
N LYS A 171 16.72 -3.14 -29.41
CA LYS A 171 16.58 -2.80 -30.83
C LYS A 171 17.59 -1.74 -31.28
N ASP A 172 17.83 -0.71 -30.46
CA ASP A 172 18.79 0.36 -30.79
C ASP A 172 20.25 -0.14 -30.79
N ARG A 173 20.62 -1.09 -29.90
CA ARG A 173 21.96 -1.73 -29.96
C ARG A 173 22.17 -2.58 -31.21
N GLY A 174 21.13 -3.26 -31.68
CA GLY A 174 21.20 -4.10 -32.88
C GLY A 174 21.42 -3.31 -34.18
N VAL A 175 20.98 -2.04 -34.23
CA VAL A 175 21.14 -1.17 -35.39
C VAL A 175 22.54 -0.53 -35.41
N GLY A 176 23.09 -0.13 -34.26
CA GLY A 176 24.43 0.49 -34.19
C GLY A 176 25.60 -0.43 -34.51
N PHE A 177 25.43 -1.76 -34.43
CA PHE A 177 26.51 -2.71 -34.72
C PHE A 177 26.68 -3.05 -36.22
N ARG A 178 25.71 -2.68 -37.08
CA ARG A 178 25.72 -3.08 -38.49
C ARG A 178 26.44 -2.11 -39.43
N ASP A 179 26.77 -0.89 -38.98
CA ASP A 179 27.40 0.13 -39.83
C ASP A 179 28.93 0.21 -39.73
N HIS A 180 29.58 -0.61 -38.90
CA HIS A 180 31.05 -0.59 -38.74
C HIS A 180 31.84 -1.62 -39.58
N LYS A 181 31.21 -2.28 -40.56
CA LYS A 181 31.91 -3.27 -41.43
C LYS A 181 32.44 -2.76 -42.77
N HIS A 182 32.30 -1.48 -43.08
CA HIS A 182 32.88 -0.87 -44.30
C HIS A 182 33.56 0.48 -44.00
N GLY A 183 34.54 0.47 -43.10
CA GLY A 183 35.47 1.58 -42.91
C GLY A 183 36.90 1.03 -42.99
N GLY A 184 37.61 1.39 -44.06
CA GLY A 184 38.96 0.92 -44.34
C GLY A 184 39.94 1.18 -43.20
N TRP A 185 40.96 0.34 -43.17
CA TRP A 185 42.13 0.44 -42.31
C TRP A 185 42.92 1.70 -42.65
N ALA A 186 42.51 2.85 -42.12
CA ALA A 186 43.38 4.01 -42.02
C ALA A 186 44.17 3.87 -40.72
N ALA A 187 45.39 3.37 -40.85
CA ALA A 187 46.40 3.39 -39.80
C ALA A 187 46.57 4.82 -39.30
N SER A 188 46.10 5.12 -38.10
CA SER A 188 46.46 6.35 -37.39
C SER A 188 47.75 6.08 -36.62
N PRO A 189 48.87 6.73 -36.96
CA PRO A 189 50.10 6.64 -36.18
C PRO A 189 49.91 7.39 -34.87
N TYR A 190 49.95 6.68 -33.75
CA TYR A 190 50.18 7.31 -32.45
C TYR A 190 51.62 7.85 -32.42
N PRO A 191 51.85 9.15 -32.21
CA PRO A 191 53.15 9.60 -31.76
C PRO A 191 53.34 9.16 -30.30
N ALA A 192 54.30 8.26 -30.12
CA ALA A 192 54.89 7.96 -28.83
C ALA A 192 55.53 9.22 -28.23
N SER A 193 55.60 9.21 -26.89
CA SER A 193 56.50 9.99 -26.03
C SER A 193 56.16 11.46 -25.77
N LYS A 194 55.89 11.78 -24.50
CA LYS A 194 56.91 12.39 -23.63
C LYS A 194 56.51 12.30 -22.15
N CYS A 195 57.31 11.53 -21.40
CA CYS A 195 57.55 11.74 -19.98
C CYS A 195 58.25 13.09 -19.78
N LEU A 196 57.74 13.94 -18.87
CA LEU A 196 58.46 15.01 -18.17
C LEU A 196 57.59 15.29 -16.92
N ALA A 197 57.89 14.81 -15.71
CA ALA A 197 58.94 15.24 -14.79
C ALA A 197 58.88 16.75 -14.46
N ASP A 198 58.17 17.11 -13.38
CA ASP A 198 58.52 18.15 -12.37
C ASP A 198 57.43 18.10 -11.27
N GLY A 199 57.65 18.08 -9.96
CA GLY A 199 58.84 18.39 -9.18
C GLY A 199 58.66 19.59 -8.24
N ARG A 200 57.57 19.69 -7.48
CA ARG A 200 57.54 20.25 -6.11
C ARG A 200 56.18 20.17 -5.43
#